data_AF-A0A838RMW2-F1
#
_entry.id   AF-A0A838RMW2-F1
#
_cell.length_a   1.000
_cell.length_b   1.000
_cell.length_c   1.000
_cell.angle_alpha   90.00
_cell.angle_beta   90.00
_cell.angle_gamma   90.00
#
_symmetry.space_group_name_H-M   'P 1'
#
loop_
_entity.id
_entity.type
_entity.pdbx_description
1 polymer ?
#
loop_
_entity_poly.entity_id
_entity_poly.type
_entity_poly.pdbx_seq_one_letter_code
_entity_poly.pdbx_strand_id
1 'polypeptide(L)'
;MSEGTSPEELKQTVATLAEALGERTPQVQWQLRRVVRHIGPERARAFLAQAQEVEAQGGLLTKDESRRRTPGGTFFHVVRESLSPEEQRLLFPWNKQGKKQRKRKKQQAAAAGSQAAEALERSSDKALEQWQRQTTTGSARSGERGHEAEGAGGDESVRSTAPTLQRSRSGMVGPGRSAARIDGIQGIREGKCDESDADW
;
A
#
# COMPACT_ATOMS: atom_id res chain seq x y z
N MET A 1 3.99 -31.58 27.34
CA MET A 1 5.23 -31.21 26.62
C MET A 1 5.06 -31.72 25.20
N SER A 2 4.59 -30.89 24.26
CA SER A 2 4.33 -31.36 22.90
C SER A 2 5.62 -31.79 22.23
N GLU A 3 5.63 -33.01 21.73
CA GLU A 3 6.72 -33.59 20.97
C GLU A 3 7.10 -32.64 19.82
N GLY A 4 8.41 -32.43 19.62
CA GLY A 4 8.89 -31.51 18.60
C GLY A 4 8.31 -31.87 17.24
N THR A 5 7.64 -30.92 16.59
CA THR A 5 7.04 -31.11 15.26
C THR A 5 8.10 -31.66 14.31
N SER A 6 7.82 -32.82 13.70
CA SER A 6 8.75 -33.46 12.77
C SER A 6 9.08 -32.50 11.61
N PRO A 7 10.33 -32.47 11.10
CA PRO A 7 10.70 -31.61 9.98
C PRO A 7 9.80 -31.77 8.74
N GLU A 8 9.34 -33.00 8.49
CA GLU A 8 8.41 -33.33 7.40
C GLU A 8 7.01 -32.77 7.69
N GLU A 9 6.49 -32.98 8.89
CA GLU A 9 5.18 -32.47 9.30
C GLU A 9 5.11 -30.94 9.26
N LEU A 10 6.19 -30.28 9.68
CA LEU A 10 6.32 -28.82 9.60
C LEU A 10 6.28 -28.36 8.13
N LYS A 11 7.00 -29.04 7.24
CA LYS A 11 7.02 -28.72 5.81
C LYS A 11 5.65 -28.93 5.17
N GLN A 12 5.00 -30.05 5.47
CA GLN A 12 3.65 -30.39 5.01
C GLN A 12 2.64 -29.31 5.45
N THR A 13 2.63 -29.00 6.75
CA THR A 13 1.70 -28.02 7.33
C THR A 13 1.90 -26.63 6.73
N VAL A 14 3.15 -26.19 6.55
CA VAL A 14 3.44 -24.90 5.92
C VAL A 14 2.99 -24.88 4.46
N ALA A 15 3.19 -25.96 3.71
CA ALA A 15 2.73 -26.05 2.32
C ALA A 15 1.20 -25.94 2.25
N THR A 16 0.47 -26.68 3.09
CA THR A 16 -0.99 -26.62 3.18
C THR A 16 -1.48 -25.21 3.54
N LEU A 17 -0.86 -24.56 4.53
CA LEU A 17 -1.20 -23.18 4.90
C LEU A 17 -0.94 -22.20 3.75
N ALA A 18 0.21 -22.28 3.09
CA ALA A 18 0.57 -21.39 1.99
C ALA A 18 -0.38 -21.54 0.78
N GLU A 19 -0.80 -22.78 0.51
CA GLU A 19 -1.79 -23.07 -0.53
C GLU A 19 -3.17 -22.51 -0.18
N ALA A 20 -3.66 -22.76 1.05
CA ALA A 20 -4.94 -22.25 1.50
C ALA A 20 -5.02 -20.71 1.52
N LEU A 21 -3.90 -20.03 1.78
CA LEU A 21 -3.82 -18.58 1.78
C LEU A 21 -3.60 -17.97 0.39
N GLY A 22 -3.35 -18.79 -0.63
CA GLY A 22 -3.04 -18.32 -2.00
C GLY A 22 -1.71 -17.57 -2.13
N GLU A 23 -0.86 -17.61 -1.11
CA GLU A 23 0.32 -16.75 -0.97
C GLU A 23 1.59 -17.62 -0.84
N ARG A 24 2.30 -17.79 -1.96
CA ARG A 24 3.48 -18.66 -2.03
C ARG A 24 4.82 -17.92 -1.98
N THR A 25 4.80 -16.63 -1.67
CA THR A 25 6.03 -15.83 -1.64
C THR A 25 7.01 -16.38 -0.58
N PRO A 26 8.33 -16.37 -0.85
CA PRO A 26 9.33 -16.88 0.10
C PRO A 26 9.24 -16.22 1.48
N GLN A 27 8.86 -14.94 1.51
CA GLN A 27 8.70 -14.17 2.74
C GLN A 27 7.49 -14.64 3.58
N VAL A 28 6.39 -15.04 2.95
CA VAL A 28 5.22 -15.59 3.65
C VAL A 28 5.52 -17.00 4.15
N GLN A 29 6.17 -17.84 3.34
CA GLN A 29 6.57 -19.18 3.76
C GLN A 29 7.50 -19.18 4.98
N TRP A 30 8.45 -18.25 5.04
CA TRP A 30 9.31 -18.08 6.20
C TRP A 30 8.51 -17.71 7.47
N GLN A 31 7.53 -16.82 7.35
CA GLN A 31 6.65 -16.43 8.47
C GLN A 31 5.77 -17.60 8.92
N LEU A 32 5.18 -18.36 7.99
CA LEU A 32 4.38 -19.55 8.29
C LEU A 32 5.21 -20.62 9.02
N ARG A 33 6.44 -20.91 8.55
CA ARG A 33 7.36 -21.80 9.25
C ARG A 33 7.60 -21.36 10.69
N ARG A 34 7.80 -20.06 10.90
CA ARG A 34 8.05 -19.51 12.23
C ARG A 34 6.84 -19.68 13.15
N VAL A 35 5.64 -19.39 12.65
CA VAL A 35 4.37 -19.60 13.34
C VAL A 35 4.24 -21.06 13.75
N VAL A 36 4.20 -21.99 12.78
CA VAL A 36 4.03 -23.43 13.03
C VAL A 36 5.05 -23.97 14.03
N ARG A 37 6.31 -23.53 13.95
CA ARG A 37 7.36 -23.97 14.87
C ARG A 37 7.14 -23.55 16.33
N HIS A 38 6.52 -22.39 16.60
CA HIS A 38 6.36 -21.90 17.97
C HIS A 38 5.00 -22.27 18.58
N ILE A 39 3.92 -22.25 17.78
CA ILE A 39 2.57 -22.53 18.28
C ILE A 39 2.11 -23.97 18.00
N GLY A 40 2.85 -24.70 17.17
CA GLY A 40 2.51 -26.05 16.73
C GLY A 40 1.59 -26.10 15.50
N PRO A 41 1.54 -27.24 14.80
CA PRO A 41 0.75 -27.42 13.59
C PRO A 41 -0.76 -27.30 13.84
N GLU A 42 -1.26 -27.84 14.95
CA GLU A 42 -2.71 -27.85 15.21
C GLU A 42 -3.27 -26.48 15.53
N ARG A 43 -2.59 -25.67 16.36
CA ARG A 43 -2.98 -24.28 16.57
C ARG A 43 -2.88 -23.45 15.28
N ALA A 44 -1.86 -23.71 14.45
CA ALA A 44 -1.74 -23.02 13.17
C ALA A 44 -2.90 -23.32 12.21
N ARG A 45 -3.36 -24.57 12.15
CA ARG A 45 -4.56 -24.97 11.38
C ARG A 45 -5.83 -24.36 11.95
N ALA A 46 -5.98 -24.32 13.28
CA ALA A 46 -7.12 -23.66 13.92
C ALA A 46 -7.20 -22.17 13.55
N PHE A 47 -6.05 -21.47 13.54
CA PHE A 47 -6.01 -20.08 13.09
C PHE A 47 -6.31 -19.90 11.61
N LEU A 48 -5.96 -20.87 10.76
CA LEU A 48 -6.37 -20.85 9.36
C LEU A 48 -7.88 -20.93 9.23
N ALA A 49 -8.54 -21.86 9.94
CA ALA A 49 -9.99 -22.00 9.91
C ALA A 49 -10.69 -20.72 10.41
N GLN A 50 -10.20 -20.12 11.50
CA GLN A 50 -10.71 -18.83 11.99
C GLN A 50 -10.53 -17.71 10.95
N ALA A 51 -9.38 -17.65 10.28
CA ALA A 51 -9.14 -16.66 9.24
C ALA A 51 -10.10 -16.83 8.05
N GLN A 52 -10.40 -18.07 7.65
CA GLN A 52 -11.35 -18.37 6.58
C GLN A 52 -12.78 -17.95 6.96
N GLU A 53 -13.19 -18.18 8.20
CA GLU A 53 -14.48 -17.72 8.72
C GLU A 53 -14.58 -16.19 8.66
N VAL A 54 -13.54 -15.48 9.09
CA VAL A 54 -13.48 -14.02 9.03
C VAL A 54 -13.55 -13.51 7.59
N GLU A 55 -12.86 -14.16 6.64
CA GLU A 55 -12.94 -13.82 5.21
C GLU A 55 -14.36 -14.08 4.65
N ALA A 56 -15.00 -15.19 5.05
CA ALA A 56 -16.37 -15.53 4.64
C ALA A 56 -17.39 -14.50 5.16
N GLN A 57 -17.17 -13.93 6.34
CA GLN A 57 -17.97 -12.84 6.92
C GLN A 57 -17.71 -11.47 6.27
N GLY A 58 -16.90 -11.41 5.21
CA GLY A 58 -16.59 -10.18 4.48
C GLY A 58 -15.19 -9.63 4.75
N GLY A 59 -14.34 -10.35 5.48
CA GLY A 59 -12.94 -10.03 5.70
C GLY A 59 -12.70 -8.82 6.58
N LEU A 60 -11.43 -8.46 6.76
CA LEU A 60 -11.02 -7.36 7.62
C LEU A 60 -10.44 -6.20 6.83
N LEU A 61 -10.69 -4.98 7.28
CA LEU A 61 -10.00 -3.80 6.78
C LEU A 61 -8.57 -3.73 7.35
N THR A 62 -7.68 -3.09 6.60
CA THR A 62 -6.40 -2.64 7.16
C THR A 62 -6.65 -1.61 8.26
N LYS A 63 -5.69 -1.43 9.18
CA LYS A 63 -5.80 -0.45 10.28
C LYS A 63 -6.11 0.97 9.80
N ASP A 64 -5.63 1.33 8.61
CA ASP A 64 -5.86 2.65 8.00
C ASP A 64 -7.17 2.69 7.17
N GLU A 65 -8.02 1.65 7.24
CA GLU A 65 -9.31 1.47 6.57
C GLU A 65 -9.32 1.59 5.02
N SER A 66 -8.16 1.89 4.41
CA SER A 66 -8.01 2.15 2.98
C SER A 66 -8.28 0.95 2.07
N ARG A 67 -8.10 -0.28 2.58
CA ARG A 67 -8.23 -1.51 1.78
C ARG A 67 -8.62 -2.70 2.64
N ARG A 68 -9.22 -3.69 2.00
CA ARG A 68 -9.40 -5.03 2.58
C ARG A 68 -8.05 -5.73 2.72
N ARG A 69 -7.90 -6.50 3.79
CA ARG A 69 -6.76 -7.40 3.98
C ARG A 69 -6.86 -8.54 2.98
N THR A 70 -5.71 -9.06 2.60
CA THR A 70 -5.64 -10.32 1.85
C THR A 70 -5.84 -11.49 2.81
N PRO A 71 -6.22 -12.69 2.33
CA PRO A 71 -6.38 -13.87 3.19
C PRO A 71 -5.18 -14.13 4.09
N GLY A 72 -3.95 -14.00 3.55
CA GLY A 72 -2.72 -14.06 4.34
C GLY A 72 -2.62 -12.96 5.40
N GLY A 73 -3.00 -11.73 5.06
CA GLY A 73 -3.04 -10.60 6.00
C GLY A 73 -4.09 -10.72 7.10
N THR A 74 -5.20 -11.42 6.84
CA THR A 74 -6.24 -11.78 7.81
C THR A 74 -5.75 -12.90 8.73
N PHE A 75 -5.13 -13.94 8.19
CA PHE A 75 -4.50 -15.01 8.98
C PHE A 75 -3.49 -14.47 10.01
N PHE A 76 -2.51 -13.67 9.56
CA PHE A 76 -1.52 -13.11 10.49
C PHE A 76 -2.13 -12.13 11.50
N HIS A 77 -3.30 -11.56 11.19
CA HIS A 77 -4.01 -10.72 12.14
C HIS A 77 -4.66 -11.55 13.24
N VAL A 78 -5.43 -12.57 12.87
CA VAL A 78 -6.07 -13.52 13.80
C VAL A 78 -5.02 -14.14 14.72
N VAL A 79 -3.94 -14.68 14.14
CA VAL A 79 -2.81 -15.22 14.91
C VAL A 79 -2.29 -14.19 15.92
N ARG A 80 -2.12 -12.93 15.50
CA ARG A 80 -1.59 -11.90 16.41
C ARG A 80 -2.58 -11.50 17.51
N GLU A 81 -3.88 -11.55 17.27
CA GLU A 81 -4.89 -11.22 18.27
C GLU A 81 -5.10 -12.36 19.28
N SER A 82 -4.93 -13.60 18.86
CA SER A 82 -5.11 -14.78 19.72
C SER A 82 -3.87 -15.16 20.54
N LEU A 83 -2.71 -14.54 20.28
CA LEU A 83 -1.47 -14.83 21.01
C LEU A 83 -1.28 -13.89 22.20
N SER A 84 -0.68 -14.42 23.27
CA SER A 84 -0.24 -13.60 24.40
C SER A 84 0.83 -12.59 24.00
N PRO A 85 1.00 -11.46 24.72
CA PRO A 85 2.03 -10.47 24.41
C PRO A 85 3.46 -11.04 24.36
N GLU A 86 3.74 -12.09 25.13
CA GLU A 86 5.03 -12.79 25.14
C GLU A 86 5.23 -13.63 23.87
N GLU A 87 4.25 -14.45 23.49
CA GLU A 87 4.27 -15.22 22.24
C GLU A 87 4.36 -14.29 21.01
N GLN A 88 3.65 -13.16 21.03
CA GLN A 88 3.72 -12.16 19.96
C GLN A 88 5.13 -11.59 19.79
N ARG A 89 5.86 -11.33 20.88
CA ARG A 89 7.25 -10.84 20.81
C ARG A 89 8.19 -11.88 20.21
N LEU A 90 7.96 -13.16 20.49
CA LEU A 90 8.75 -14.27 19.95
C LEU A 90 8.47 -14.49 18.45
N LEU A 91 7.22 -14.35 18.02
CA LEU A 91 6.81 -14.61 16.62
C LEU A 91 6.97 -13.40 15.71
N PHE A 92 6.65 -12.20 16.19
CA PHE A 92 6.68 -10.95 15.43
C PHE A 92 7.62 -9.95 16.11
N PRO A 93 8.94 -10.24 16.19
CA PRO A 93 9.88 -9.33 16.82
C PRO A 93 9.86 -8.01 16.05
N TRP A 94 9.79 -6.92 16.81
CA TRP A 94 9.74 -5.59 16.25
C TRP A 94 11.02 -5.31 15.46
N ASN A 95 10.93 -5.32 14.12
CA ASN A 95 12.06 -5.02 13.25
C ASN A 95 12.30 -3.49 13.24
N LYS A 96 13.08 -2.98 14.21
CA LYS A 96 13.51 -1.57 14.27
C LYS A 96 14.26 -1.14 13.00
N GLN A 97 15.01 -2.06 12.39
CA GLN A 97 15.86 -1.77 11.24
C GLN A 97 15.05 -1.55 9.95
N GLY A 98 14.00 -2.34 9.73
CA GLY A 98 13.10 -2.18 8.57
C GLY A 98 12.35 -0.84 8.56
N LYS A 99 11.96 -0.32 9.73
CA LYS A 99 11.35 1.02 9.83
C LYS A 99 12.35 2.13 9.47
N LYS A 100 13.59 2.03 9.96
CA LYS A 100 14.65 3.00 9.64
C LYS A 100 14.99 2.98 8.15
N GLN A 101 15.07 1.79 7.53
CA GLN A 101 15.30 1.64 6.10
C GLN A 101 14.15 2.20 5.25
N ARG A 102 12.88 1.91 5.60
CA ARG A 102 11.70 2.49 4.91
C ARG A 102 11.67 4.01 5.03
N LYS A 103 11.99 4.57 6.21
CA LYS A 103 12.07 6.02 6.42
C LYS A 103 13.17 6.63 5.54
N ARG A 104 14.37 6.04 5.52
CA ARG A 104 15.48 6.48 4.65
C ARG A 104 15.10 6.43 3.17
N LYS A 105 14.49 5.33 2.69
CA LYS A 105 14.08 5.20 1.28
C LYS A 105 13.01 6.23 0.90
N LYS A 106 12.04 6.51 1.79
CA LYS A 106 11.04 7.56 1.58
C LYS A 106 11.68 8.95 1.52
N GLN A 107 12.63 9.24 2.41
CA GLN A 107 13.36 10.51 2.43
C GLN A 107 14.23 10.69 1.17
N GLN A 108 14.91 9.64 0.72
CA GLN A 108 15.72 9.66 -0.51
C GLN A 108 14.85 9.87 -1.75
N ALA A 109 13.69 9.22 -1.83
CA ALA A 109 12.75 9.43 -2.95
C ALA A 109 12.20 10.87 -2.98
N ALA A 110 11.88 11.44 -1.81
CA ALA A 110 11.44 12.83 -1.72
C ALA A 110 12.56 13.82 -2.12
N ALA A 111 13.78 13.60 -1.64
CA ALA A 111 14.94 14.42 -1.97
C ALA A 111 15.33 14.33 -3.46
N ALA A 112 15.24 13.14 -4.06
CA ALA A 112 15.47 12.96 -5.49
C ALA A 112 14.40 13.67 -6.33
N GLY A 113 13.13 13.63 -5.90
CA GLY A 113 12.03 14.34 -6.56
C GLY A 113 12.21 15.86 -6.53
N SER A 114 12.62 16.42 -5.38
CA SER A 114 12.90 17.85 -5.28
C SER A 114 14.13 18.26 -6.10
N GLN A 115 15.20 17.47 -6.07
CA GLN A 115 16.41 17.74 -6.85
C GLN A 115 16.17 17.65 -8.36
N ALA A 116 15.35 16.71 -8.82
CA ALA A 116 14.99 16.61 -10.22
C ALA A 116 14.13 17.80 -10.68
N ALA A 117 13.20 18.26 -9.84
CA ALA A 117 12.39 19.46 -10.13
C ALA A 117 13.26 20.72 -10.20
N GLU A 118 14.14 20.94 -9.21
CA GLU A 118 15.05 22.09 -9.17
C GLU A 118 16.10 22.07 -10.31
N ALA A 119 16.51 20.88 -10.76
CA ALA A 119 17.43 20.75 -11.89
C ALA A 119 16.73 21.04 -13.22
N LEU A 120 15.46 20.62 -13.38
CA LEU A 120 14.67 20.89 -14.57
C LEU A 120 14.32 22.38 -14.70
N GLU A 121 13.98 23.03 -13.58
CA GLU A 121 13.73 24.48 -13.53
C GLU A 121 14.99 25.27 -13.92
N ARG A 122 16.14 24.99 -13.28
CA ARG A 122 17.42 25.63 -13.65
C ARG A 122 17.85 25.37 -15.10
N SER A 123 17.55 24.19 -15.63
CA SER A 123 17.85 23.86 -17.03
C SER A 123 16.97 24.66 -17.98
N SER A 124 15.70 24.89 -17.60
CA SER A 124 14.75 25.70 -18.37
C SER A 124 15.15 27.18 -18.38
N ASP A 125 15.55 27.73 -17.24
CA ASP A 125 16.04 29.12 -17.13
C ASP A 125 17.29 29.34 -17.99
N LYS A 126 18.26 28.41 -17.92
CA LYS A 126 19.46 28.49 -18.76
C LYS A 126 19.16 28.35 -20.24
N ALA A 127 18.20 27.51 -20.62
CA ALA A 127 17.79 27.37 -22.02
C ALA A 127 17.15 28.65 -22.56
N LEU A 128 16.32 29.32 -21.74
CA LEU A 128 15.71 30.61 -22.09
C LEU A 128 16.78 31.71 -22.23
N GLU A 129 17.74 31.78 -21.31
CA GLU A 129 18.82 32.77 -21.37
C GLU A 129 19.73 32.56 -22.60
N GLN A 130 20.04 31.31 -22.93
CA GLN A 130 20.78 30.98 -24.16
C GLN A 130 20.00 31.35 -25.42
N TRP A 131 18.69 31.14 -25.45
CA TRP A 131 17.83 31.54 -26.57
C TRP A 131 17.77 33.07 -26.71
N GLN A 132 17.61 33.81 -25.61
CA GLN A 132 17.62 35.28 -25.59
C GLN A 132 18.95 35.87 -26.09
N ARG A 133 20.09 35.27 -25.74
CA ARG A 133 21.42 35.69 -26.22
C ARG A 133 21.61 35.48 -27.72
N GLN A 134 21.01 34.43 -28.29
CA GLN A 134 21.11 34.15 -29.72
C GLN A 134 20.28 35.12 -30.59
N THR A 135 19.10 35.53 -30.12
CA THR A 135 18.23 36.49 -30.84
C THR A 135 18.78 37.92 -30.86
N THR A 136 19.48 38.33 -29.80
CA THR A 136 20.07 39.68 -29.68
C THR A 136 21.37 39.83 -30.46
N THR A 137 22.17 38.78 -30.58
CA THR A 137 23.47 38.81 -31.29
C THR A 137 23.31 38.77 -32.82
N GLY A 138 22.14 38.38 -33.35
CA GLY A 138 21.82 38.43 -34.78
C GLY A 138 21.24 39.77 -35.28
N SER A 139 20.93 40.72 -34.39
CA SER A 139 20.18 41.95 -34.72
C SER A 139 21.05 43.19 -35.00
N ALA A 140 22.31 43.01 -35.39
CA ALA A 140 23.20 44.11 -35.77
C ALA A 140 24.00 43.79 -37.03
N ARG A 141 23.32 43.42 -38.13
CA ARG A 141 23.85 43.45 -39.51
C ARG A 141 22.77 43.18 -40.57
N SER A 142 21.83 44.10 -40.72
CA SER A 142 21.07 44.34 -41.96
C SER A 142 20.24 45.60 -41.70
N GLY A 143 20.72 46.80 -42.00
CA GLY A 143 21.06 47.19 -43.36
C GLY A 143 19.76 47.51 -44.08
N GLU A 144 19.12 48.61 -43.69
CA GLU A 144 17.95 49.17 -44.33
C GLU A 144 18.25 49.41 -45.82
N ARG A 145 17.57 48.65 -46.68
CA ARG A 145 17.28 49.02 -48.07
C ARG A 145 15.93 48.42 -48.40
N GLY A 146 14.93 49.29 -48.48
CA GLY A 146 13.64 48.93 -49.04
C GLY A 146 13.78 48.56 -50.52
N HIS A 147 12.91 47.66 -50.98
CA HIS A 147 12.27 47.72 -52.29
C HIS A 147 11.15 46.66 -52.32
N GLU A 148 9.90 47.16 -52.28
CA GLU A 148 8.74 46.73 -53.08
C GLU A 148 8.83 45.44 -53.91
N ALA A 149 7.88 44.51 -53.68
CA ALA A 149 7.33 43.64 -54.71
C ALA A 149 5.93 43.13 -54.29
N GLU A 150 4.98 43.37 -55.19
CA GLU A 150 3.57 42.98 -55.13
C GLU A 150 3.35 41.48 -55.42
N GLY A 151 2.21 40.96 -54.92
CA GLY A 151 1.26 40.25 -55.79
C GLY A 151 1.25 38.72 -55.83
N ALA A 152 0.01 38.20 -55.84
CA ALA A 152 -0.47 36.82 -56.08
C ALA A 152 -0.31 35.86 -54.89
N GLY A 153 -1.35 35.20 -54.37
CA GLY A 153 -2.60 34.73 -54.97
C GLY A 153 -2.73 33.27 -54.51
N GLY A 154 -3.82 32.90 -53.84
CA GLY A 154 -3.95 31.54 -53.29
C GLY A 154 -5.13 31.38 -52.35
N ASP A 155 -6.26 31.03 -52.96
CA ASP A 155 -7.39 30.32 -52.39
C ASP A 155 -6.94 29.10 -51.55
N GLU A 156 -7.56 28.85 -50.40
CA GLU A 156 -8.30 27.61 -50.12
C GLU A 156 -8.61 27.47 -48.61
N SER A 157 -9.88 27.19 -48.38
CA SER A 157 -10.54 26.82 -47.14
C SER A 157 -9.85 25.67 -46.39
N VAL A 158 -9.60 25.81 -45.07
CA VAL A 158 -10.22 24.93 -44.04
C VAL A 158 -9.96 25.46 -42.62
N ARG A 159 -11.07 25.65 -41.90
CA ARG A 159 -11.11 25.85 -40.45
C ARG A 159 -10.71 24.55 -39.75
N SER A 160 -9.67 24.58 -38.90
CA SER A 160 -9.44 23.54 -37.90
C SER A 160 -9.40 24.19 -36.53
N THR A 161 -10.55 24.15 -35.86
CA THR A 161 -10.79 24.67 -34.52
C THR A 161 -10.11 23.79 -33.48
N ALA A 162 -9.28 24.42 -32.63
CA ALA A 162 -8.67 23.80 -31.45
C ALA A 162 -9.74 23.25 -30.49
N PRO A 163 -9.53 22.07 -29.86
CA PRO A 163 -10.44 21.57 -28.84
C PRO A 163 -10.24 22.34 -27.52
N THR A 164 -11.21 23.18 -27.17
CA THR A 164 -11.38 23.76 -25.83
C THR A 164 -11.63 22.64 -24.83
N LEU A 165 -10.68 22.42 -23.91
CA LEU A 165 -10.84 21.49 -22.80
C LEU A 165 -11.88 22.03 -21.81
N GLN A 166 -13.09 21.48 -21.93
CA GLN A 166 -14.22 21.72 -21.05
C GLN A 166 -13.96 21.06 -19.69
N ARG A 167 -13.60 21.87 -18.69
CA ARG A 167 -13.46 21.43 -17.31
C ARG A 167 -14.84 21.20 -16.69
N SER A 168 -15.36 19.99 -16.89
CA SER A 168 -16.56 19.51 -16.21
C SER A 168 -16.30 19.38 -14.72
N ARG A 169 -16.77 20.36 -13.95
CA ARG A 169 -16.97 20.23 -12.49
C ARG A 169 -18.13 19.25 -12.27
N SER A 170 -17.81 17.96 -12.21
CA SER A 170 -18.76 16.95 -11.73
C SER A 170 -18.79 16.97 -10.20
N GLY A 171 -20.01 16.96 -9.67
CA GLY A 171 -20.34 17.29 -8.29
C GLY A 171 -19.69 16.39 -7.26
N MET A 172 -19.13 17.02 -6.22
CA MET A 172 -18.99 16.40 -4.91
C MET A 172 -20.39 16.29 -4.29
N VAL A 173 -21.00 15.12 -4.45
CA VAL A 173 -22.12 14.71 -3.60
C VAL A 173 -21.48 13.98 -2.42
N GLY A 174 -21.37 14.66 -1.29
CA GLY A 174 -20.89 14.05 -0.04
C GLY A 174 -21.95 13.07 0.47
N PRO A 175 -21.60 11.82 0.80
CA PRO A 175 -22.51 10.97 1.55
C PRO A 175 -22.56 11.48 2.99
N GLY A 176 -23.60 12.25 3.31
CA GLY A 176 -24.10 12.32 4.67
C GLY A 176 -24.60 10.93 5.04
N ARG A 177 -24.00 10.29 6.05
CA ARG A 177 -24.62 9.18 6.74
C ARG A 177 -24.41 9.30 8.24
N SER A 178 -25.57 9.29 8.89
CA SER A 178 -25.85 9.26 10.31
C SER A 178 -24.90 8.38 11.12
N ALA A 179 -24.61 8.87 12.32
CA ALA A 179 -24.18 8.06 13.43
C ALA A 179 -25.24 6.99 13.73
N ALA A 180 -25.04 5.79 13.20
CA ALA A 180 -25.63 4.59 13.77
C ALA A 180 -24.66 4.09 14.84
N ARG A 181 -25.01 4.32 16.12
CA ARG A 181 -24.46 3.58 17.25
C ARG A 181 -24.76 2.10 16.99
N ILE A 182 -23.71 1.30 16.84
CA ILE A 182 -23.78 -0.13 17.17
C ILE A 182 -23.49 -0.20 18.67
N ASP A 183 -24.56 -0.10 19.45
CA ASP A 183 -24.61 -0.63 20.80
C ASP A 183 -24.49 -2.16 20.73
N GLY A 184 -23.74 -2.74 21.66
CA GLY A 184 -23.93 -4.13 22.06
C GLY A 184 -22.94 -5.15 21.51
N ILE A 185 -21.73 -5.19 22.09
CA ILE A 185 -21.13 -6.48 22.49
C ILE A 185 -20.65 -6.30 23.94
N GLN A 186 -21.61 -6.27 24.86
CA GLN A 186 -21.38 -6.63 26.26
C GLN A 186 -21.74 -8.11 26.43
N GLY A 187 -20.92 -8.85 27.17
CA GLY A 187 -21.38 -10.04 27.88
C GLY A 187 -20.81 -11.37 27.42
N ILE A 188 -19.54 -11.62 27.70
CA ILE A 188 -19.12 -12.94 28.20
C ILE A 188 -18.31 -12.68 29.46
N ARG A 189 -19.03 -12.37 30.55
CA ARG A 189 -18.45 -12.36 31.89
C ARG A 189 -18.65 -13.76 32.45
N GLU A 190 -17.53 -14.32 32.85
CA GLU A 190 -17.32 -15.71 33.19
C GLU A 190 -18.39 -16.27 34.14
N GLY A 191 -18.88 -17.45 33.77
CA GLY A 191 -19.67 -18.31 34.63
C GLY A 191 -18.88 -18.61 35.90
N LYS A 192 -19.51 -18.24 36.99
CA LYS A 192 -19.22 -18.58 38.38
C LYS A 192 -19.16 -20.10 38.52
N CYS A 193 -17.96 -20.64 38.78
CA CYS A 193 -17.80 -21.96 39.37
C CYS A 193 -17.59 -21.74 40.88
N ASP A 194 -18.70 -21.61 41.59
CA ASP A 194 -18.76 -21.81 43.04
C ASP A 194 -19.22 -23.24 43.32
N GLU A 195 -18.75 -23.73 44.47
CA GLU A 195 -19.08 -24.97 45.17
C GLU A 195 -18.47 -26.26 44.61
N SER A 196 -17.45 -26.83 45.25
CA SER A 196 -17.40 -27.46 46.59
C SER A 196 -17.86 -28.93 46.56
N ASP A 197 -17.07 -29.74 47.25
CA ASP A 197 -17.38 -31.07 47.79
C ASP A 197 -17.49 -32.26 46.82
N ALA A 198 -16.45 -33.10 46.83
CA ALA A 198 -16.59 -34.53 47.10
C ALA A 198 -15.23 -35.19 47.35
N ASP A 199 -15.10 -35.73 48.57
CA ASP A 199 -14.23 -36.82 48.98
C ASP A 199 -13.95 -37.87 47.88
N TRP A 200 -12.68 -38.22 47.63
CA TRP A 200 -12.01 -39.42 48.16
C TRP A 200 -10.56 -39.53 47.65
#